data_AF-A0A2P5HK07-F1
#
_entry.id   AF-A0A2P5HK07-F1
#
_cell.length_a   1.000
_cell.length_b   1.000
_cell.length_c   1.000
_cell.angle_alpha   90.00
_cell.angle_beta   90.00
_cell.angle_gamma   90.00
#
_symmetry.space_group_name_H-M   'P 1'
#
loop_
_entity.id
_entity.type
_entity.pdbx_description
1 polymer ?
#
loop_
_entity_poly.entity_id
_entity_poly.type
_entity_poly.pdbx_seq_one_letter_code
_entity_poly.pdbx_strand_id
1 'polypeptide(L)'
;MGLSRGNIPPPPPPPPPQLPVEPRPQRPTAPQPSGSSWTPSISSESLGIGIETEFLIEARDARGMEIISPILRFQKNSAWRQHVQSLWRFLDSDYKVTADETCSTHVHVSKAEGYTSEQLKRLAQAVIHFEPAFEALVPPERRKNEYARSNWIDNKNFGYQRLSRPQSITLLEGCTTVREVVDLMNPDGSKYFGWNFQAIPKYSTVEFRRGAAC
;
A
#
# COMPACT_ATOMS: atom_id res chain seq x y z
N MET A 1 -35.36 -40.91 -30.98
CA MET A 1 -34.13 -40.30 -31.53
C MET A 1 -34.20 -38.81 -31.18
N GLY A 2 -33.27 -38.14 -30.50
CA GLY A 2 -32.00 -38.48 -29.86
C GLY A 2 -31.66 -37.34 -28.87
N LEU A 3 -30.98 -37.67 -27.77
CA LEU A 3 -30.62 -36.72 -26.70
C LEU A 3 -29.51 -35.77 -27.18
N SER A 4 -29.71 -34.46 -26.96
CA SER A 4 -28.73 -33.40 -27.24
C SER A 4 -27.53 -33.54 -26.30
N ARG A 5 -26.33 -33.76 -26.86
CA ARG A 5 -25.07 -33.81 -26.12
C ARG A 5 -24.59 -32.37 -25.88
N GLY A 6 -24.55 -31.98 -24.61
CA GLY A 6 -23.91 -30.74 -24.17
C GLY A 6 -22.42 -30.71 -24.57
N ASN A 7 -22.00 -29.57 -25.08
CA ASN A 7 -20.65 -29.32 -25.57
C ASN A 7 -19.71 -29.12 -24.37
N ILE A 8 -18.90 -30.12 -24.03
CA ILE A 8 -17.88 -30.01 -22.97
C ILE A 8 -16.61 -29.41 -23.60
N PRO A 9 -16.09 -28.28 -23.08
CA PRO A 9 -14.84 -27.71 -23.58
C PRO A 9 -13.65 -28.65 -23.30
N PRO A 10 -12.66 -28.72 -24.20
CA PRO A 10 -11.52 -29.60 -24.03
C PRO A 10 -10.68 -29.19 -22.81
N PRO A 11 -10.01 -30.15 -22.15
CA PRO A 11 -9.14 -29.85 -21.03
C PRO A 11 -7.94 -29.00 -21.48
N PRO A 12 -7.41 -28.14 -20.60
CA PRO A 12 -6.25 -27.32 -20.92
C PRO A 12 -5.01 -28.19 -21.20
N PRO A 13 -4.08 -27.70 -22.05
CA PRO A 13 -2.86 -28.41 -22.36
C PRO A 13 -1.97 -28.57 -21.11
N PRO A 14 -1.15 -29.65 -21.05
CA PRO A 14 -0.23 -29.85 -19.94
C PRO A 14 0.83 -28.74 -19.89
N PRO A 15 1.33 -28.41 -18.69
CA PRO A 15 2.38 -27.40 -18.54
C PRO A 15 3.67 -27.84 -19.26
N PRO A 16 4.46 -26.89 -19.78
CA PRO A 16 5.71 -27.21 -20.45
C PRO A 16 6.72 -27.86 -19.49
N PRO A 17 7.65 -28.69 -20.00
CA PRO A 17 8.69 -29.30 -19.19
C PRO A 17 9.51 -28.24 -18.46
N GLN A 18 9.71 -28.40 -17.15
CA GLN A 18 10.61 -27.53 -16.39
C GLN A 18 12.04 -27.73 -16.87
N LEU A 19 12.67 -26.64 -17.33
CA LEU A 19 14.09 -26.65 -17.63
C LEU A 19 14.91 -26.85 -16.35
N PRO A 20 16.09 -27.49 -16.42
CA PRO A 20 16.98 -27.63 -15.28
C PRO A 20 17.34 -26.26 -14.70
N VAL A 21 17.17 -26.10 -13.38
CA VAL A 21 17.58 -24.88 -12.67
C VAL A 21 19.10 -24.93 -12.50
N GLU A 22 19.83 -24.16 -13.31
CA GLU A 22 21.26 -23.97 -13.06
C GLU A 22 21.50 -23.17 -11.76
N PRO A 23 22.52 -23.50 -10.95
CA PRO A 23 22.86 -22.73 -9.77
C PRO A 23 23.29 -21.32 -10.17
N ARG A 24 22.60 -20.31 -9.60
CA ARG A 24 22.95 -18.90 -9.82
C ARG A 24 24.37 -18.64 -9.27
N PRO A 25 25.30 -18.04 -10.05
CA PRO A 25 26.62 -17.70 -9.55
C PRO A 25 26.52 -16.70 -8.39
N GLN A 26 27.29 -16.95 -7.33
CA GLN A 26 27.34 -16.08 -6.16
C GLN A 26 27.91 -14.72 -6.54
N ARG A 27 27.19 -13.66 -6.19
CA ARG A 27 27.62 -12.27 -6.40
C ARG A 27 28.80 -11.98 -5.44
N PRO A 28 29.90 -11.37 -5.92
CA PRO A 28 30.99 -10.95 -5.03
C PRO A 28 30.49 -9.97 -3.97
N THR A 29 30.84 -10.23 -2.71
CA THR A 29 30.59 -9.31 -1.59
C THR A 29 31.54 -8.11 -1.71
N ALA A 30 30.98 -6.91 -1.82
CA ALA A 30 31.75 -5.68 -1.72
C ALA A 30 32.28 -5.51 -0.28
N PRO A 31 33.51 -4.99 -0.09
CA PRO A 31 34.04 -4.72 1.24
C PRO A 31 33.21 -3.62 1.93
N GLN A 32 32.78 -3.89 3.16
CA GLN A 32 32.11 -2.90 4.00
C GLN A 32 33.11 -1.84 4.47
N PRO A 33 32.79 -0.54 4.37
CA PRO A 33 33.61 0.50 4.94
C PRO A 33 33.58 0.43 6.47
N SER A 34 34.77 0.45 7.05
CA SER A 34 35.01 0.44 8.50
C SER A 34 34.46 1.70 9.17
N GLY A 35 33.62 1.48 10.18
CA GLY A 35 33.59 2.26 11.42
C GLY A 35 33.38 3.77 11.32
N SER A 36 32.14 4.20 11.11
CA SER A 36 31.62 5.36 11.85
C SER A 36 30.31 4.95 12.53
N SER A 37 30.36 4.87 13.86
CA SER A 37 29.19 4.67 14.72
C SER A 37 28.38 5.97 14.75
N TRP A 38 27.73 6.29 13.63
CA TRP A 38 26.60 7.20 13.61
C TRP A 38 25.35 6.33 13.66
N THR A 39 24.95 5.90 14.85
CA THR A 39 23.55 5.55 15.09
C THR A 39 22.86 6.84 15.48
N PRO A 40 22.08 7.49 14.59
CA PRO A 40 21.18 8.53 15.06
C PRO A 40 20.30 7.89 16.13
N SER A 41 20.21 8.49 17.31
CA SER A 41 19.23 8.08 18.31
C SER A 41 17.85 8.22 17.69
N ILE A 42 17.30 7.11 17.19
CA ILE A 42 15.96 7.06 16.64
C ILE A 42 15.03 7.31 17.83
N SER A 43 14.43 8.49 17.89
CA SER A 43 13.43 8.76 18.92
C SER A 43 12.23 7.83 18.71
N SER A 44 11.59 7.43 19.81
CA SER A 44 10.33 6.69 19.79
C SER A 44 9.20 7.43 19.05
N GLU A 45 9.37 8.74 18.83
CA GLU A 45 8.46 9.60 18.07
C GLU A 45 8.73 9.61 16.55
N SER A 46 9.77 8.95 16.07
CA SER A 46 10.10 8.95 14.64
C SER A 46 9.15 8.07 13.82
N LEU A 47 8.77 8.58 12.65
CA LEU A 47 7.97 7.87 11.67
C LEU A 47 8.82 7.48 10.46
N GLY A 48 8.61 6.28 9.93
CA GLY A 48 9.13 5.87 8.64
C GLY A 48 8.05 6.01 7.57
N ILE A 49 8.39 6.62 6.45
CA ILE A 49 7.51 6.79 5.29
C ILE A 49 8.14 6.06 4.11
N GLY A 50 7.44 5.07 3.56
CA GLY A 50 7.73 4.47 2.26
C GLY A 50 6.72 4.98 1.24
N ILE A 51 7.17 5.33 0.04
CA ILE A 51 6.30 5.78 -1.05
C ILE A 51 6.56 4.86 -2.24
N GLU A 52 5.49 4.30 -2.79
CA GLU A 52 5.49 3.50 -4.01
C GLU A 52 4.58 4.22 -5.00
N THR A 53 5.09 4.57 -6.19
CA THR A 53 4.29 5.24 -7.22
C THR A 53 4.44 4.50 -8.54
N GLU A 54 3.31 4.15 -9.15
CA GLU A 54 3.21 3.60 -10.50
C GLU A 54 2.74 4.69 -11.46
N PHE A 55 3.40 4.80 -12.62
CA PHE A 55 3.08 5.76 -13.67
C PHE A 55 3.61 5.27 -15.02
N LEU A 56 3.27 5.96 -16.11
CA LEU A 56 3.76 5.69 -17.44
C LEU A 56 4.82 6.74 -17.83
N ILE A 57 5.91 6.29 -18.47
CA ILE A 57 6.85 7.19 -19.15
C ILE A 57 6.80 6.98 -20.66
N GLU A 58 6.86 8.08 -21.41
CA GLU A 58 7.03 8.07 -22.86
C GLU A 58 8.46 8.49 -23.21
N ALA A 59 9.40 7.54 -23.25
CA ALA A 59 10.79 7.80 -23.66
C ALA A 59 11.13 7.27 -25.08
N ARG A 60 10.21 6.53 -25.72
CA ARG A 60 10.20 6.08 -27.13
C ARG A 60 9.00 5.14 -27.39
N ASP A 61 8.58 4.42 -26.36
CA ASP A 61 7.34 3.65 -26.25
C ASP A 61 6.78 3.82 -24.82
N ALA A 62 5.46 3.85 -24.65
CA ALA A 62 4.85 3.94 -23.32
C ALA A 62 5.17 2.68 -22.50
N ARG A 63 5.86 2.84 -21.37
CA ARG A 63 6.15 1.75 -20.42
C ARG A 63 5.64 2.11 -19.04
N GLY A 64 4.97 1.15 -18.40
CA GLY A 64 4.64 1.22 -16.99
C GLY A 64 5.91 1.14 -16.13
N MET A 65 6.03 2.06 -15.21
CA MET A 65 7.10 2.15 -14.23
C MET A 65 6.52 2.19 -12.83
N GLU A 66 7.18 1.49 -11.92
CA GLU A 66 6.94 1.58 -10.48
C GLU A 66 8.24 2.08 -9.82
N ILE A 67 8.14 3.15 -9.04
CA ILE A 67 9.25 3.67 -8.24
C ILE A 67 8.92 3.48 -6.77
N ILE A 68 9.83 2.82 -6.06
CA ILE A 68 9.75 2.57 -4.63
C ILE A 68 10.85 3.37 -3.94
N SER A 69 10.48 4.21 -2.98
CA SER A 69 11.44 4.99 -2.21
C SER A 69 12.21 4.11 -1.21
N PRO A 70 13.44 4.48 -0.81
CA PRO A 70 13.97 4.01 0.46
C PRO A 70 13.05 4.46 1.62
N ILE A 71 13.19 3.87 2.80
CA ILE A 71 12.45 4.33 3.99
C ILE A 71 12.91 5.75 4.34
N LEU A 72 12.00 6.70 4.16
CA LEU A 72 12.22 8.10 4.46
C LEU A 72 11.87 8.37 5.93
N ARG A 73 12.85 8.83 6.71
CA ARG A 73 12.64 9.11 8.13
C ARG A 73 12.05 10.50 8.32
N PHE A 74 10.87 10.55 8.93
CA PHE A 74 10.23 11.78 9.36
C PHE A 74 10.72 12.14 10.77
N GLN A 75 11.44 13.25 10.83
CA GLN A 75 11.85 13.94 12.05
C GLN A 75 11.91 15.44 11.79
N LYS A 76 12.03 16.26 12.82
CA LYS A 76 12.22 17.71 12.67
C LYS A 76 13.40 17.98 11.71
N ASN A 77 13.18 18.84 10.71
CA ASN A 77 14.15 19.19 9.66
C ASN A 77 14.60 18.05 8.73
N SER A 78 13.86 16.94 8.67
CA SER A 78 14.16 15.86 7.71
C SER A 78 13.95 16.29 6.25
N ALA A 79 14.87 15.87 5.37
CA ALA A 79 14.89 16.22 3.95
C ALA A 79 13.95 15.35 3.08
N TRP A 80 13.09 14.50 3.66
CA TRP A 80 12.31 13.53 2.89
C TRP A 80 11.45 14.19 1.80
N ARG A 81 10.84 15.35 2.09
CA ARG A 81 10.06 16.11 1.11
C ARG A 81 10.92 16.56 -0.06
N GLN A 82 12.14 17.03 0.23
CA GLN A 82 13.09 17.48 -0.78
C GLN A 82 13.54 16.32 -1.66
N HIS A 83 13.72 15.11 -1.12
CA HIS A 83 14.05 13.93 -1.90
C HIS A 83 12.92 13.58 -2.87
N VAL A 84 11.67 13.52 -2.39
CA VAL A 84 10.48 13.26 -3.23
C VAL A 84 10.32 14.34 -4.30
N GLN A 85 10.45 15.62 -3.93
CA GLN A 85 10.39 16.74 -4.87
C GLN A 85 11.53 16.73 -5.89
N SER A 86 12.72 16.24 -5.53
CA SER A 86 13.85 16.16 -6.46
C SER A 86 13.66 15.05 -7.49
N LEU A 87 13.08 13.92 -7.08
CA LEU A 87 12.67 12.85 -7.99
C LEU A 87 11.66 13.36 -9.02
N TRP A 88 10.55 13.96 -8.55
CA TRP A 88 9.51 14.46 -9.44
C TRP A 88 10.01 15.57 -10.38
N ARG A 89 10.83 16.50 -9.88
CA ARG A 89 11.46 17.52 -10.74
C ARG A 89 12.32 16.92 -11.85
N PHE A 90 13.07 15.86 -11.56
CA PHE A 90 13.87 15.16 -12.56
C PHE A 90 12.99 14.43 -13.59
N LEU A 91 11.93 13.75 -13.14
CA LEU A 91 10.99 13.09 -14.05
C LEU A 91 10.31 14.11 -14.97
N ASP A 92 9.86 15.23 -14.43
CA ASP A 92 9.19 16.29 -15.19
C ASP A 92 10.12 17.04 -16.16
N SER A 93 11.42 17.15 -15.84
CA SER A 93 12.39 17.82 -16.71
C SER A 93 12.82 16.98 -17.91
N ASP A 94 12.93 15.66 -17.71
CA ASP A 94 13.58 14.77 -18.67
C ASP A 94 12.61 13.81 -19.37
N TYR A 95 11.37 13.68 -18.87
CA TYR A 95 10.38 12.72 -19.37
C TYR A 95 8.98 13.32 -19.49
N LYS A 96 8.18 12.75 -20.39
CA LYS A 96 6.73 12.92 -20.36
C LYS A 96 6.13 11.84 -19.47
N VAL A 97 5.68 12.25 -18.29
CA VAL A 97 4.98 11.39 -17.33
C VAL A 97 3.49 11.46 -17.59
N THR A 98 2.84 10.30 -17.71
CA THR A 98 1.38 10.17 -17.79
C THR A 98 0.89 9.10 -16.82
N ALA A 99 -0.41 9.06 -16.56
CA ALA A 99 -1.04 8.04 -15.75
C ALA A 99 -2.38 7.64 -16.33
N ASP A 100 -2.78 6.40 -16.10
CA ASP A 100 -4.11 5.88 -16.37
C ASP A 100 -4.72 5.27 -15.10
N GLU A 101 -5.88 4.61 -15.25
CA GLU A 101 -6.60 3.99 -14.14
C GLU A 101 -5.84 2.84 -13.44
N THR A 102 -4.77 2.33 -14.06
CA THR A 102 -3.92 1.28 -13.51
C THR A 102 -2.76 1.82 -12.66
N CYS A 103 -2.47 3.12 -12.77
CA CYS A 103 -1.39 3.79 -12.07
C CYS A 103 -1.85 4.30 -10.69
N SER A 104 -1.01 4.20 -9.66
CA SER A 104 -1.34 4.66 -8.31
C SER A 104 -0.16 5.10 -7.46
N THR A 105 -0.44 5.79 -6.36
CA THR A 105 0.55 5.98 -5.29
C THR A 105 0.09 5.28 -4.02
N HIS A 106 0.97 4.43 -3.49
CA HIS A 106 0.88 3.86 -2.15
C HIS A 106 1.82 4.58 -1.18
N VAL A 107 1.36 4.79 0.05
CA VAL A 107 2.17 5.37 1.12
C VAL A 107 2.13 4.46 2.34
N HIS A 108 3.27 3.87 2.66
CA HIS A 108 3.49 3.10 3.87
C HIS A 108 3.93 4.00 5.00
N VAL A 109 3.19 4.00 6.11
CA VAL A 109 3.57 4.73 7.32
C VAL A 109 3.86 3.73 8.43
N SER A 110 5.01 3.91 9.09
CA SER A 110 5.46 3.10 10.22
C SER A 110 5.87 3.99 11.39
N LYS A 111 5.85 3.42 12.59
CA LYS A 111 6.51 3.94 13.78
C LYS A 111 7.78 3.15 14.04
N ALA A 112 8.83 3.80 14.55
CA ALA A 112 10.09 3.14 14.86
C ALA A 112 9.94 1.91 15.76
N GLU A 113 9.06 1.99 16.77
CA GLU A 113 8.79 0.89 17.72
C GLU A 113 7.59 0.02 17.31
N GLY A 114 7.04 0.23 16.11
CA GLY A 114 5.76 -0.33 15.71
C GLY A 114 4.56 0.36 16.37
N TYR A 115 3.35 -0.10 16.03
CA TYR A 115 2.10 0.44 16.56
C TYR A 115 1.64 -0.36 17.77
N THR A 116 1.30 0.33 18.87
CA THR A 116 0.49 -0.28 19.93
C THR A 116 -0.97 -0.45 19.47
N SER A 117 -1.75 -1.31 20.12
CA SER A 117 -3.17 -1.49 19.80
C SER A 117 -3.96 -0.18 19.96
N GLU A 118 -3.66 0.61 20.99
CA GLU A 118 -4.28 1.92 21.23
C GLU A 118 -3.95 2.94 20.13
N GLN A 119 -2.69 2.99 19.69
CA GLN A 119 -2.28 3.88 18.60
C GLN A 119 -2.94 3.47 17.28
N LEU A 120 -2.98 2.18 17.00
CA LEU A 120 -3.58 1.65 15.78
C LEU A 120 -5.09 1.86 15.75
N LYS A 121 -5.75 1.70 16.90
CA LYS A 121 -7.16 2.04 17.08
C LYS A 121 -7.43 3.51 16.77
N ARG A 122 -6.65 4.44 17.34
CA ARG A 122 -6.79 5.87 17.04
C ARG A 122 -6.60 6.17 15.56
N LEU A 123 -5.65 5.51 14.90
CA LEU A 123 -5.46 5.63 13.46
C LEU A 123 -6.67 5.10 12.68
N ALA A 124 -7.20 3.94 13.03
CA ALA A 124 -8.40 3.36 12.42
C ALA A 124 -9.64 4.28 12.57
N GLN A 125 -9.81 4.90 13.73
CA GLN A 125 -10.87 5.88 13.98
C GLN A 125 -10.70 7.12 13.11
N ALA A 126 -9.47 7.64 13.00
CA ALA A 126 -9.15 8.76 12.14
C ALA A 126 -9.44 8.42 10.66
N VAL A 127 -9.12 7.21 10.21
CA VAL A 127 -9.47 6.73 8.87
C VAL A 127 -10.98 6.80 8.63
N ILE A 128 -11.80 6.25 9.53
CA ILE A 128 -13.27 6.29 9.39
C ILE A 128 -13.82 7.72 9.43
N HIS A 129 -13.28 8.56 10.33
CA HIS A 129 -13.74 9.93 10.53
C HIS A 129 -13.42 10.84 9.33
N PHE A 130 -12.17 10.80 8.86
CA PHE A 130 -11.68 11.69 7.81
C PHE A 130 -11.83 11.13 6.39
N GLU A 131 -12.40 9.94 6.21
CA GLU A 131 -12.58 9.33 4.89
C GLU A 131 -13.23 10.27 3.86
N PRO A 132 -14.30 11.04 4.16
CA PRO A 132 -14.86 12.00 3.20
C PRO A 132 -13.87 13.06 2.72
N ALA A 133 -12.95 13.49 3.60
CA ALA A 133 -11.92 14.46 3.24
C ALA A 133 -10.89 13.83 2.30
N PHE A 134 -10.51 12.57 2.54
CA PHE A 134 -9.65 11.83 1.60
C PHE A 134 -10.35 11.60 0.26
N GLU A 135 -11.63 11.20 0.24
CA GLU A 135 -12.43 11.04 -0.98
C GLU A 135 -12.46 12.30 -1.86
N ALA A 136 -12.51 13.48 -1.23
CA ALA A 136 -12.48 14.76 -1.94
C ALA A 136 -11.13 15.02 -2.65
N LEU A 137 -10.03 14.47 -2.10
CA LEU A 137 -8.68 14.59 -2.66
C LEU A 137 -8.35 13.49 -3.68
N VAL A 138 -9.00 12.34 -3.58
CA VAL A 138 -8.82 11.22 -4.51
C VAL A 138 -9.45 11.59 -5.86
N PRO A 139 -8.74 11.40 -7.00
CA PRO A 139 -9.29 11.63 -8.32
C PRO A 139 -10.60 10.85 -8.55
N PRO A 140 -11.64 11.43 -9.18
CA PRO A 140 -12.95 10.79 -9.34
C PRO A 140 -12.90 9.36 -9.90
N GLU A 141 -12.06 9.12 -10.90
CA GLU A 141 -11.82 7.84 -11.56
C GLU A 141 -11.26 6.77 -10.61
N ARG A 142 -10.62 7.18 -9.50
CA ARG A 142 -10.04 6.29 -8.49
C ARG A 142 -10.96 6.04 -7.29
N ARG A 143 -12.12 6.71 -7.18
CA ARG A 143 -13.01 6.59 -6.01
C ARG A 143 -13.70 5.22 -5.91
N LYS A 144 -13.91 4.52 -7.03
CA LYS A 144 -14.59 3.22 -7.10
C LYS A 144 -13.66 2.10 -7.57
N ASN A 145 -12.51 1.97 -6.91
CA ASN A 145 -11.51 0.96 -7.25
C ASN A 145 -11.63 -0.27 -6.31
N GLU A 146 -11.88 -1.45 -6.88
CA GLU A 146 -11.99 -2.71 -6.12
C GLU A 146 -10.71 -3.06 -5.33
N TYR A 147 -9.54 -2.61 -5.80
CA TYR A 147 -8.26 -2.83 -5.14
C TYR A 147 -7.96 -1.81 -4.03
N ALA A 148 -8.83 -0.81 -3.84
CA ALA A 148 -8.66 0.26 -2.86
C ALA A 148 -10.02 0.78 -2.32
N ARG A 149 -10.87 -0.16 -1.91
CA ARG A 149 -12.24 0.10 -1.40
C ARG A 149 -12.29 0.98 -0.16
N SER A 150 -13.42 1.62 0.10
CA SER A 150 -13.63 2.39 1.34
C SER A 150 -13.49 1.50 2.57
N ASN A 151 -12.73 1.97 3.57
CA ASN A 151 -12.58 1.26 4.84
C ASN A 151 -13.85 1.33 5.70
N TRP A 152 -14.79 2.23 5.40
CA TRP A 152 -16.05 2.37 6.12
C TRP A 152 -17.26 1.86 5.32
N ILE A 153 -17.51 2.40 4.12
CA ILE A 153 -18.72 2.09 3.33
C ILE A 153 -18.70 0.65 2.83
N ASP A 154 -17.57 0.19 2.30
CA ASP A 154 -17.45 -1.15 1.69
C ASP A 154 -17.06 -2.23 2.70
N ASN A 155 -16.78 -1.84 3.95
CA ASN A 155 -16.36 -2.77 4.98
C ASN A 155 -17.57 -3.47 5.60
N LYS A 156 -17.57 -4.81 5.52
CA LYS A 156 -18.63 -5.67 6.02
C LYS A 156 -18.89 -5.55 7.53
N ASN A 157 -17.98 -4.95 8.30
CA ASN A 157 -18.14 -4.74 9.74
C ASN A 157 -18.75 -3.36 10.07
N PHE A 158 -18.91 -2.47 9.08
CA PHE A 158 -19.25 -1.06 9.31
C PHE A 158 -20.42 -0.57 8.43
N GLY A 159 -20.16 0.34 7.48
CA GLY A 159 -21.16 0.99 6.64
C GLY A 159 -21.96 0.01 5.79
N TYR A 160 -21.36 -1.12 5.40
CA TYR A 160 -22.06 -2.18 4.69
C TYR A 160 -23.20 -2.78 5.54
N GLN A 161 -23.04 -2.84 6.87
CA GLN A 161 -24.08 -3.21 7.83
C GLN A 161 -24.95 -2.02 8.27
N ARG A 162 -24.87 -0.88 7.56
CA ARG A 162 -25.59 0.37 7.86
C ARG A 162 -25.21 1.00 9.20
N LEU A 163 -24.00 0.73 9.71
CA LEU A 163 -23.50 1.43 10.89
C LEU A 163 -23.06 2.84 10.53
N SER A 164 -23.51 3.81 11.32
CA SER A 164 -23.00 5.18 11.28
C SER A 164 -21.51 5.23 11.65
N ARG A 165 -20.82 6.31 11.29
CA ARG A 165 -19.41 6.52 11.70
C ARG A 165 -19.23 6.46 13.22
N PRO A 166 -20.04 7.14 14.06
CA PRO A 166 -19.93 7.01 15.52
C PRO A 166 -20.07 5.57 16.00
N GLN A 167 -21.04 4.80 15.48
CA GLN A 167 -21.20 3.39 15.85
C GLN A 167 -19.98 2.54 15.44
N SER A 168 -19.43 2.80 14.26
CA SER A 168 -18.22 2.11 13.77
C SER A 168 -16.99 2.43 14.63
N ILE A 169 -16.87 3.68 15.09
CA ILE A 169 -15.83 4.12 16.02
C ILE A 169 -16.02 3.44 17.39
N THR A 170 -17.25 3.31 17.89
CA THR A 170 -17.54 2.57 19.12
C THR A 170 -17.16 1.10 19.02
N LEU A 171 -17.34 0.45 17.86
CA LEU A 171 -16.86 -0.92 17.65
C LEU A 171 -15.33 -1.01 17.74
N LEU A 172 -14.61 -0.05 17.15
CA LEU A 172 -13.14 0.02 17.28
C LEU A 172 -12.69 0.22 18.73
N GLU A 173 -13.47 0.92 19.56
CA GLU A 173 -13.16 1.08 20.98
C GLU A 173 -13.11 -0.25 21.73
N GLY A 174 -13.93 -1.22 21.32
CA GLY A 174 -13.93 -2.58 21.88
C GLY A 174 -12.67 -3.39 21.58
N CYS A 175 -11.86 -3.02 20.59
CA CYS A 175 -10.62 -3.74 20.27
C CYS A 175 -9.56 -3.54 21.36
N THR A 176 -8.95 -4.63 21.81
CA THR A 176 -7.89 -4.67 22.83
C THR A 176 -6.53 -5.03 22.23
N THR A 177 -6.51 -5.74 21.10
CA THR A 177 -5.29 -6.20 20.44
C THR A 177 -5.08 -5.55 19.07
N VAL A 178 -3.82 -5.53 18.60
CA VAL A 178 -3.49 -5.11 17.23
C VAL A 178 -4.24 -5.95 16.21
N ARG A 179 -4.34 -7.27 16.45
CA ARG A 179 -4.97 -8.20 15.51
C ARG A 179 -6.46 -7.90 15.33
N GLU A 180 -7.18 -7.60 16.42
CA GLU A 180 -8.60 -7.21 16.36
C GLU A 180 -8.81 -5.95 15.53
N VAL A 181 -7.95 -4.93 15.68
CA VAL A 181 -8.05 -3.70 14.87
C VAL A 181 -7.80 -4.01 13.39
N VAL A 182 -6.77 -4.81 13.09
CA VAL A 182 -6.44 -5.24 11.71
C VAL A 182 -7.61 -5.99 11.08
N ASP A 183 -8.20 -6.96 11.78
CA ASP A 183 -9.30 -7.77 11.26
C ASP A 183 -10.60 -6.98 11.10
N LEU A 184 -10.82 -5.99 11.95
CA LEU A 184 -11.99 -5.11 11.83
C LEU A 184 -11.85 -4.16 10.63
N MET A 185 -10.66 -3.57 10.43
CA MET A 185 -10.40 -2.62 9.33
C MET A 185 -10.18 -3.30 7.97
N ASN A 186 -9.70 -4.54 7.96
CA ASN A 186 -9.40 -5.33 6.76
C ASN A 186 -9.95 -6.75 6.92
N PRO A 187 -11.29 -6.93 6.85
CA PRO A 187 -11.94 -8.22 7.04
C PRO A 187 -11.44 -9.28 6.05
N ASP A 188 -11.49 -10.55 6.48
CA ASP A 188 -11.12 -11.73 5.69
C ASP A 188 -9.66 -11.73 5.20
N GLY A 189 -8.79 -10.98 5.88
CA GLY A 189 -7.39 -10.83 5.44
C GLY A 189 -7.23 -9.97 4.18
N SER A 190 -8.28 -9.24 3.77
CA SER A 190 -8.26 -8.50 2.50
C SER A 190 -7.38 -7.25 2.58
N LYS A 191 -6.38 -7.17 1.69
CA LYS A 191 -5.55 -5.97 1.49
C LYS A 191 -6.21 -4.89 0.62
N TYR A 192 -7.37 -5.18 0.04
CA TYR A 192 -8.02 -4.35 -0.99
C TYR A 192 -8.95 -3.28 -0.39
N PHE A 193 -8.39 -2.49 0.51
CA PHE A 193 -9.02 -1.33 1.12
C PHE A 193 -8.07 -0.13 1.03
N GLY A 194 -8.61 1.07 1.05
CA GLY A 194 -7.87 2.30 0.88
C GLY A 194 -6.78 2.52 1.92
N TRP A 195 -7.02 2.06 3.13
CA TRP A 195 -6.05 1.88 4.18
C TRP A 195 -5.91 0.39 4.47
N ASN A 196 -4.74 -0.16 4.19
CA ASN A 196 -4.43 -1.57 4.38
C ASN A 196 -3.62 -1.77 5.66
N PHE A 197 -4.27 -2.35 6.66
CA PHE A 197 -3.68 -2.73 7.94
C PHE A 197 -3.06 -4.14 7.89
N GLN A 198 -3.32 -4.94 6.85
CA GLN A 198 -2.68 -6.26 6.66
C GLN A 198 -1.19 -6.14 6.34
N ALA A 199 -0.67 -4.93 6.10
CA ALA A 199 0.76 -4.67 5.97
C ALA A 199 1.51 -4.75 7.33
N ILE A 200 0.81 -4.66 8.47
CA ILE A 200 1.44 -4.61 9.79
C ILE A 200 2.25 -5.87 10.14
N PRO A 201 1.74 -7.11 9.95
CA PRO A 201 2.48 -8.31 10.33
C PRO A 201 3.79 -8.51 9.54
N LYS A 202 3.84 -8.00 8.30
CA LYS A 202 4.99 -8.18 7.41
C LYS A 202 5.96 -7.01 7.43
N TYR A 203 5.44 -5.78 7.48
CA TYR A 203 6.23 -4.56 7.28
C TYR A 203 6.13 -3.57 8.45
N SER A 204 5.32 -3.86 9.46
CA SER A 204 5.04 -2.95 10.59
C SER A 204 4.53 -1.56 10.14
N THR A 205 3.85 -1.52 8.99
CA THR A 205 3.29 -0.29 8.41
C THR A 205 1.77 -0.39 8.27
N VAL A 206 1.11 0.76 8.24
CA VAL A 206 -0.21 0.91 7.61
C VAL A 206 -0.01 1.56 6.24
N GLU A 207 -0.62 0.99 5.22
CA GLU A 207 -0.46 1.39 3.82
C GLU A 207 -1.71 2.15 3.34
N PHE A 208 -1.54 3.38 2.86
CA PHE A 208 -2.55 4.11 2.11
C PHE A 208 -2.43 3.78 0.62
N ARG A 209 -3.53 3.41 -0.04
CA ARG A 209 -3.57 2.83 -1.41
C ARG A 209 -4.37 3.64 -2.43
N ARG A 210 -4.73 4.88 -2.10
CA ARG A 210 -5.66 5.70 -2.91
C ARG A 210 -5.04 6.96 -3.48
N GLY A 211 -3.72 7.10 -3.42
CA GLY A 211 -3.02 8.25 -3.97
C GLY A 211 -3.15 8.31 -5.49
N ALA A 212 -3.25 9.54 -6.02
CA ALA A 212 -3.06 9.81 -7.43
C ALA A 212 -1.64 9.42 -7.87
N ALA A 213 -1.49 9.05 -9.13
CA ALA A 213 -0.19 8.66 -9.70
C ALA A 213 0.73 9.87 -9.98
N CYS A 214 0.15 11.02 -10.34
CA CYS A 214 0.85 12.25 -10.70
C CYS A 214 0.01 13.48 -10.31
#